data_AF-A0A0Q6K3P5-F1
#
_entry.id   AF-A0A0Q6K3P5-F1
#
_cell.length_a   1.000
_cell.length_b   1.000
_cell.length_c   1.000
_cell.angle_alpha   90.00
_cell.angle_beta   90.00
_cell.angle_gamma   90.00
#
_symmetry.space_group_name_H-M   'P 1'
#
loop_
_entity.id
_entity.type
_entity.pdbx_description
1 polymer ?
#
loop_
_entity_poly.entity_id
_entity_poly.type
_entity_poly.pdbx_seq_one_letter_code
_entity_poly.pdbx_strand_id
1 'polypeptide(L)'
;MTVHGRTDDAQIDDAQNDAAETGPRSRPRALLIGLAVTALVLSGVLIGVLLTPDGARVAVPASDSVDVGFAQDMSLHHNQAIEMSAMALGRSTDPVIRTLAFDVLTSQQSQVGTMQGWLTLWDRPYLPDGPPMTWMTEASSTEGHPMDMSASANDSGQDARSMPGMASTAELTALRRMNAEEFDGRYLQLLRRHHRGGIPMAEQGAANATVPAVAALAGSIASTQTAEVGQIDALLSAHGVSPLPES
;
A
#
# COMPACT_ATOMS: atom_id res chain seq x y z
N MET A 1 -5.48 2.34 -81.53
CA MET A 1 -6.14 1.42 -82.47
C MET A 1 -7.50 1.09 -81.84
N THR A 2 -8.54 1.88 -82.13
CA THR A 2 -9.60 1.59 -83.14
C THR A 2 -10.43 0.36 -82.69
N VAL A 3 -11.55 0.51 -81.96
CA VAL A 3 -12.93 0.88 -82.38
C VAL A 3 -13.76 -0.30 -82.94
N HIS A 4 -15.05 -0.32 -82.55
CA HIS A 4 -16.25 -1.04 -83.09
C HIS A 4 -16.53 -2.46 -82.60
N GLY A 5 -17.78 -2.88 -82.35
CA GLY A 5 -19.13 -2.29 -82.49
C GLY A 5 -20.15 -3.32 -81.99
N ARG A 6 -21.12 -2.99 -81.13
CA ARG A 6 -22.54 -2.66 -81.40
C ARG A 6 -23.19 -3.37 -82.60
N THR A 7 -24.22 -4.18 -82.32
CA THR A 7 -25.67 -4.05 -82.67
C THR A 7 -26.40 -5.21 -81.97
N ASP A 8 -27.32 -4.98 -81.03
CA ASP A 8 -28.76 -4.68 -81.25
C ASP A 8 -29.48 -5.75 -82.08
N ASP A 9 -30.42 -6.47 -81.45
CA ASP A 9 -31.81 -6.47 -81.93
C ASP A 9 -32.78 -6.93 -80.84
N ALA A 10 -33.94 -6.26 -80.87
CA ALA A 10 -35.01 -6.30 -79.90
C ALA A 10 -36.02 -7.40 -80.20
N GLN A 11 -36.78 -7.83 -79.19
CA GLN A 11 -38.23 -7.91 -79.37
C GLN A 11 -38.97 -7.68 -78.06
N ILE A 12 -39.91 -6.75 -78.15
CA ILE A 12 -40.90 -6.30 -77.19
C ILE A 12 -41.99 -7.38 -77.10
N ASP A 13 -42.50 -7.65 -75.90
CA ASP A 13 -43.93 -7.88 -75.76
C ASP A 13 -44.45 -7.28 -74.44
N ASP A 14 -45.49 -6.49 -74.59
CA ASP A 14 -46.22 -5.76 -73.57
C ASP A 14 -46.97 -6.70 -72.63
N ALA A 15 -46.89 -6.42 -71.32
CA ALA A 15 -48.03 -6.58 -70.44
C ALA A 15 -47.86 -5.66 -69.22
N GLN A 16 -48.47 -4.48 -69.33
CA GLN A 16 -48.82 -3.66 -68.19
C GLN A 16 -49.75 -4.46 -67.26
N ASN A 17 -49.45 -4.46 -65.96
CA ASN A 17 -50.51 -4.22 -64.98
C ASN A 17 -49.92 -3.55 -63.73
N ASP A 18 -50.40 -2.34 -63.47
CA ASP A 18 -50.17 -1.59 -62.25
C ASP A 18 -50.73 -2.36 -61.04
N ALA A 19 -49.91 -2.51 -60.01
CA ALA A 19 -50.39 -2.63 -58.64
C ALA A 19 -49.37 -2.01 -57.69
N ALA A 20 -49.67 -0.82 -57.22
CA ALA A 20 -49.01 -0.21 -56.08
C ALA A 20 -49.20 -1.10 -54.85
N GLU A 21 -48.11 -1.58 -54.24
CA GLU A 21 -48.14 -2.05 -52.86
C GLU A 21 -47.01 -1.39 -52.06
N THR A 22 -47.38 -0.31 -51.39
CA THR A 22 -46.68 0.19 -50.21
C THR A 22 -46.81 -0.83 -49.07
N GLY A 23 -45.83 -1.73 -48.95
CA GLY A 23 -45.75 -2.71 -47.86
C GLY A 23 -45.31 -2.10 -46.52
N PRO A 24 -45.87 -2.54 -45.37
CA PRO A 24 -45.78 -1.82 -44.10
C PRO A 24 -44.44 -2.00 -43.38
N ARG A 25 -43.97 -0.91 -42.77
CA ARG A 25 -42.76 -0.85 -41.92
C ARG A 25 -42.83 -1.91 -40.81
N SER A 26 -41.88 -2.84 -40.79
CA SER A 26 -41.70 -3.94 -39.82
C SER A 26 -41.27 -3.47 -38.42
N ARG A 27 -41.89 -2.41 -37.89
CA ARG A 27 -41.58 -1.83 -36.58
C ARG A 27 -42.03 -2.64 -35.34
N PRO A 28 -43.10 -3.48 -35.35
CA PRO A 28 -43.55 -4.11 -34.11
C PRO A 28 -42.61 -5.23 -33.66
N ARG A 29 -42.00 -5.99 -34.59
CA ARG A 29 -41.09 -7.08 -34.25
C ARG A 29 -39.74 -6.57 -33.71
N ALA A 30 -39.22 -5.49 -34.28
CA ALA A 30 -37.98 -4.87 -33.80
C ALA A 30 -38.14 -4.28 -32.37
N LEU A 31 -39.29 -3.68 -32.06
CA LEU A 31 -39.60 -3.17 -30.72
C LEU A 31 -39.78 -4.30 -29.69
N LEU A 32 -40.44 -5.41 -30.08
CA LEU A 32 -40.61 -6.57 -29.19
C LEU A 32 -39.28 -7.30 -28.92
N ILE A 33 -38.41 -7.42 -29.93
CA ILE A 33 -37.06 -7.97 -29.75
C ILE A 33 -36.22 -7.04 -28.87
N GLY A 34 -36.30 -5.73 -29.09
CA GLY A 34 -35.61 -4.74 -28.25
C GLY A 34 -36.01 -4.83 -26.78
N LEU A 35 -37.32 -4.93 -26.50
CA LEU A 35 -37.87 -5.09 -25.15
C LEU A 35 -37.47 -6.42 -24.50
N ALA A 36 -37.45 -7.51 -25.27
CA ALA A 36 -37.04 -8.82 -24.78
C ALA A 36 -35.55 -8.85 -24.42
N VAL A 37 -34.69 -8.18 -25.19
CA VAL A 37 -33.25 -8.07 -24.91
C VAL A 37 -32.99 -7.20 -23.67
N THR A 38 -33.66 -6.06 -23.52
CA THR A 38 -33.53 -5.25 -22.29
C THR A 38 -34.05 -5.98 -21.06
N ALA A 39 -35.19 -6.68 -21.17
CA ALA A 39 -35.68 -7.51 -20.08
C ALA A 39 -34.68 -8.62 -19.71
N LEU A 40 -34.09 -9.30 -20.70
CA LEU A 40 -33.07 -10.34 -20.46
C LEU A 40 -31.81 -9.77 -19.79
N VAL A 41 -31.33 -8.60 -20.22
CA VAL A 41 -30.17 -7.92 -19.60
C VAL A 41 -30.49 -7.48 -18.18
N LEU A 42 -31.65 -6.87 -17.95
CA LEU A 42 -32.07 -6.45 -16.61
C LEU A 42 -32.27 -7.64 -15.67
N SER A 43 -32.85 -8.73 -16.16
CA SER A 43 -32.96 -9.99 -15.42
C SER A 43 -31.60 -10.60 -15.15
N GLY A 44 -30.67 -10.59 -16.10
CA GLY A 44 -29.29 -11.06 -15.90
C GLY A 44 -28.52 -10.24 -14.86
N VAL A 45 -28.67 -8.92 -14.86
CA VAL A 45 -28.08 -8.03 -13.84
C VAL A 45 -28.73 -8.27 -12.47
N LEU A 46 -30.06 -8.38 -12.41
CA LEU A 46 -30.78 -8.64 -11.17
C LEU A 46 -30.43 -10.01 -10.58
N ILE A 47 -30.39 -11.05 -11.42
CA ILE A 47 -29.95 -12.40 -11.03
C ILE A 47 -28.47 -12.36 -10.62
N GLY A 48 -27.62 -11.61 -11.30
CA GLY A 48 -26.22 -11.41 -10.92
C GLY A 48 -26.08 -10.79 -9.53
N VAL A 49 -26.88 -9.77 -9.21
CA VAL A 49 -26.90 -9.12 -7.89
C VAL A 49 -27.53 -10.00 -6.80
N LEU A 50 -28.52 -10.82 -7.13
CA LEU A 50 -29.14 -11.74 -6.17
C LEU A 50 -28.34 -13.04 -5.94
N LEU A 51 -27.58 -13.49 -6.94
CA LEU A 51 -26.78 -14.71 -6.86
C LEU A 51 -25.32 -14.44 -6.50
N THR A 52 -24.87 -13.19 -6.39
CA THR A 52 -23.59 -12.87 -5.78
C THR A 52 -23.63 -13.31 -4.31
N PRO A 53 -22.87 -14.33 -3.89
CA PRO A 53 -22.82 -14.72 -2.49
C PRO A 53 -22.25 -13.56 -1.67
N ASP A 54 -22.82 -13.31 -0.49
CA ASP A 54 -22.41 -12.24 0.43
C ASP A 54 -20.91 -12.27 0.79
N GLY A 55 -20.23 -13.40 0.57
CA GLY A 55 -18.80 -13.59 0.76
C GLY A 55 -17.88 -13.11 -0.37
N ALA A 56 -18.41 -12.51 -1.45
CA ALA A 56 -17.58 -11.88 -2.49
C ALA A 56 -17.12 -10.45 -2.13
N ARG A 57 -17.51 -9.94 -0.96
CA ARG A 57 -16.93 -8.73 -0.37
C ARG A 57 -15.66 -9.14 0.37
N VAL A 58 -14.52 -8.52 0.04
CA VAL A 58 -13.30 -8.63 0.86
C VAL A 58 -13.71 -8.33 2.29
N ALA A 59 -13.57 -9.30 3.19
CA ALA A 59 -13.90 -9.10 4.59
C ALA A 59 -13.03 -7.94 5.11
N VAL A 60 -13.67 -6.86 5.52
CA VAL A 60 -12.98 -5.70 6.10
C VAL A 60 -12.46 -6.14 7.46
N PRO A 61 -11.15 -6.08 7.73
CA PRO A 61 -10.60 -6.46 9.02
C PRO A 61 -11.22 -5.62 10.16
N ALA A 62 -11.35 -6.22 11.34
CA ALA A 62 -11.81 -5.51 12.53
C ALA A 62 -10.87 -4.35 12.88
N SER A 63 -11.38 -3.28 13.48
CA SER A 63 -10.57 -2.09 13.80
C SER A 63 -9.43 -2.37 14.79
N ASP A 64 -9.60 -3.38 15.62
CA ASP A 64 -8.63 -3.87 16.61
C ASP A 64 -7.79 -5.05 16.10
N SER A 65 -7.89 -5.39 14.80
CA SER A 65 -7.11 -6.49 14.24
C SER A 65 -5.63 -6.11 14.05
N VAL A 66 -4.77 -7.14 14.00
CA VAL A 66 -3.36 -7.00 13.64
C VAL A 66 -3.21 -6.29 12.30
N ASP A 67 -4.08 -6.58 11.33
CA ASP A 67 -4.02 -6.00 9.99
C ASP A 67 -4.14 -4.46 10.00
N VAL A 68 -5.10 -3.95 10.76
CA VAL A 68 -5.35 -2.50 10.87
C VAL A 68 -4.29 -1.85 11.76
N GLY A 69 -4.04 -2.43 12.94
CA GLY A 69 -3.07 -1.89 13.90
C GLY A 69 -1.64 -1.83 13.34
N PHE A 70 -1.19 -2.91 12.70
CA PHE A 70 0.12 -2.95 12.03
C PHE A 70 0.23 -1.87 10.94
N ALA A 71 -0.79 -1.78 10.07
CA ALA A 71 -0.78 -0.80 8.98
C ALA A 71 -0.73 0.65 9.50
N GLN A 72 -1.44 0.96 10.59
CA GLN A 72 -1.43 2.28 11.20
C GLN A 72 -0.09 2.59 11.87
N ASP A 73 0.37 1.71 12.77
CA ASP A 73 1.55 1.93 13.59
C ASP A 73 2.84 1.88 12.75
N MET A 74 2.98 0.89 11.86
CA MET A 74 4.15 0.81 10.99
C MET A 74 4.18 1.97 9.98
N SER A 75 3.03 2.49 9.54
CA SER A 75 3.01 3.71 8.71
C SER A 75 3.58 4.91 9.47
N LEU A 76 3.18 5.09 10.73
CA LEU A 76 3.70 6.16 11.58
C LEU A 76 5.20 5.97 11.87
N HIS A 77 5.62 4.73 12.13
CA HIS A 77 7.02 4.37 12.38
C HIS A 77 7.89 4.71 11.17
N HIS A 78 7.47 4.31 9.97
CA HIS A 78 8.18 4.57 8.72
C HIS A 78 8.30 6.04 8.34
N ASN A 79 7.26 6.83 8.62
CA ASN A 79 7.31 8.27 8.34
C ASN A 79 8.49 8.97 9.03
N GLN A 80 8.93 8.48 10.21
CA GLN A 80 10.10 9.04 10.88
C GLN A 80 11.41 8.69 10.17
N ALA A 81 11.58 7.46 9.69
CA ALA A 81 12.76 7.08 8.92
C ALA A 81 12.82 7.81 7.57
N ILE A 82 11.66 8.00 6.90
CA ILE A 82 11.55 8.85 5.70
C ILE A 82 12.03 10.28 6.01
N GLU A 83 11.61 10.86 7.13
CA GLU A 83 12.05 12.19 7.55
C GLU A 83 13.57 12.24 7.76
N MET A 84 14.12 11.28 8.50
CA MET A 84 15.57 11.19 8.76
C MET A 84 16.38 11.04 7.48
N SER A 85 15.96 10.15 6.58
CA SER A 85 16.63 9.91 5.31
C SER A 85 16.53 11.10 4.35
N ALA A 86 15.42 11.83 4.35
CA ALA A 86 15.30 13.07 3.59
C ALA A 86 16.30 14.13 4.06
N MET A 87 16.55 14.23 5.37
CA MET A 87 17.60 15.10 5.90
C MET A 87 18.99 14.66 5.44
N ALA A 88 19.27 13.36 5.42
CA ALA A 88 20.56 12.82 4.98
C ALA A 88 20.84 13.11 3.50
N LEU A 89 19.83 13.01 2.62
CA LEU A 89 19.97 13.37 1.20
C LEU A 89 20.35 14.84 0.96
N GLY A 90 20.02 15.75 1.89
CA GLY A 90 20.39 17.16 1.81
C GLY A 90 21.69 17.53 2.51
N ARG A 91 22.14 16.74 3.49
CA ARG A 91 23.24 17.09 4.40
C ARG A 91 24.50 16.23 4.25
N SER A 92 24.33 14.94 4.00
CA SER A 92 25.48 14.03 3.89
C SER A 92 26.24 14.31 2.60
N THR A 93 27.56 14.35 2.71
CA THR A 93 28.50 14.38 1.59
C THR A 93 29.04 13.00 1.23
N ASP A 94 28.77 11.99 2.06
CA ASP A 94 29.20 10.61 1.81
C ASP A 94 28.26 9.93 0.80
N PRO A 95 28.76 9.51 -0.39
CA PRO A 95 27.90 8.90 -1.41
C PRO A 95 27.25 7.58 -0.98
N VAL A 96 27.88 6.83 -0.08
CA VAL A 96 27.34 5.55 0.41
C VAL A 96 26.19 5.81 1.38
N ILE A 97 26.34 6.76 2.30
CA ILE A 97 25.26 7.15 3.22
C ILE A 97 24.08 7.75 2.46
N ARG A 98 24.34 8.56 1.42
CA ARG A 98 23.30 9.10 0.56
C ARG A 98 22.53 8.02 -0.21
N THR A 99 23.23 6.97 -0.65
CA THR A 99 22.60 5.82 -1.33
C THR A 99 21.70 5.07 -0.36
N LEU A 100 22.20 4.72 0.82
CA LEU A 100 21.40 4.11 1.88
C LEU A 100 20.16 4.96 2.21
N ALA A 101 20.34 6.28 2.38
CA ALA A 101 19.22 7.17 2.67
C ALA A 101 18.18 7.21 1.54
N PHE A 102 18.61 7.18 0.28
CA PHE A 102 17.69 7.10 -0.86
C PHE A 102 16.90 5.79 -0.86
N ASP A 103 17.57 4.67 -0.62
CA ASP A 103 16.95 3.34 -0.61
C ASP A 103 15.93 3.20 0.54
N VAL A 104 16.28 3.65 1.74
CA VAL A 104 15.37 3.68 2.89
C VAL A 104 14.18 4.58 2.63
N LEU A 105 14.42 5.81 2.14
CA LEU A 105 13.33 6.76 1.86
C LEU A 105 12.33 6.19 0.86
N THR A 106 12.83 5.67 -0.26
CA THR A 106 11.97 5.21 -1.36
C THR A 106 11.24 3.92 -1.01
N SER A 107 11.91 2.96 -0.37
CA SER A 107 11.30 1.70 0.06
C SER A 107 10.23 1.94 1.11
N GLN A 108 10.54 2.71 2.17
CA GLN A 108 9.58 2.96 3.24
C GLN A 108 8.41 3.82 2.77
N GLN A 109 8.62 4.78 1.86
CA GLN A 109 7.52 5.56 1.30
C GLN A 109 6.55 4.71 0.47
N SER A 110 7.06 3.74 -0.30
CA SER A 110 6.24 2.77 -1.02
C SER A 110 5.41 1.89 -0.07
N GLN A 111 6.04 1.43 1.03
CA GLN A 111 5.39 0.61 2.05
C GLN A 111 4.29 1.40 2.80
N VAL A 112 4.55 2.65 3.16
CA VAL A 112 3.54 3.57 3.74
C VAL A 112 2.36 3.73 2.79
N GLY A 113 2.61 3.98 1.49
CA GLY A 113 1.54 4.10 0.49
C GLY A 113 0.69 2.83 0.37
N THR A 114 1.31 1.66 0.46
CA THR A 114 0.61 0.37 0.45
C THR A 114 -0.30 0.22 1.67
N MET A 115 0.23 0.46 2.88
CA MET A 115 -0.52 0.35 4.13
C MET A 115 -1.67 1.36 4.20
N GLN A 116 -1.44 2.62 3.81
CA GLN A 116 -2.49 3.64 3.74
C GLN A 116 -3.55 3.32 2.68
N GLY A 117 -3.14 2.71 1.57
CA GLY A 117 -4.05 2.21 0.54
C GLY A 117 -5.01 1.14 1.08
N TRP A 118 -4.49 0.21 1.89
CA TRP A 118 -5.34 -0.78 2.57
C TRP A 118 -6.30 -0.14 3.57
N LEU A 119 -5.82 0.78 4.42
CA LEU A 119 -6.66 1.49 5.37
C LEU A 119 -7.79 2.26 4.66
N THR A 120 -7.49 2.88 3.52
CA THR A 120 -8.51 3.52 2.66
C THR A 120 -9.53 2.53 2.15
N LEU A 121 -9.07 1.37 1.62
CA LEU A 121 -9.95 0.33 1.09
C LEU A 121 -10.87 -0.28 2.16
N TRP A 122 -10.38 -0.34 3.40
CA TRP A 122 -11.10 -0.88 4.56
C TRP A 122 -11.97 0.15 5.28
N ASP A 123 -12.00 1.40 4.82
CA ASP A 123 -12.66 2.52 5.51
C ASP A 123 -12.20 2.61 6.98
N ARG A 124 -10.87 2.67 7.15
CA ARG A 124 -10.19 2.79 8.44
C ARG A 124 -9.37 4.08 8.50
N PRO A 125 -9.26 4.73 9.67
CA PRO A 125 -8.40 5.90 9.83
C PRO A 125 -6.93 5.52 9.66
N TYR A 126 -6.10 6.48 9.23
CA TYR A 126 -4.64 6.28 9.09
C TYR A 126 -3.90 6.21 10.42
N LEU A 127 -4.52 6.73 11.48
CA LEU A 127 -3.97 6.74 12.83
C LEU A 127 -4.87 5.88 13.73
N PRO A 128 -4.29 5.20 14.74
CA PRO A 128 -5.09 4.47 15.71
C PRO A 128 -5.87 5.43 16.60
N ASP A 129 -7.06 5.03 17.05
CA ASP A 129 -7.88 5.79 18.00
C ASP A 129 -7.37 5.68 19.46
N GLY A 130 -6.41 4.77 19.71
CA GLY A 130 -5.86 4.46 21.03
C GLY A 130 -4.33 4.53 21.10
N PRO A 131 -3.73 4.05 22.21
CA PRO A 131 -2.29 3.92 22.31
C PRO A 131 -1.72 3.09 21.15
N PRO A 132 -0.52 3.42 20.64
CA PRO A 132 0.16 2.57 19.67
C PRO A 132 0.39 1.16 20.24
N MET A 133 0.57 0.19 19.35
CA MET A 133 0.98 -1.19 19.64
C MET A 133 -0.03 -2.05 20.40
N THR A 134 -1.28 -1.60 20.59
CA THR A 134 -2.35 -2.38 21.24
C THR A 134 -2.65 -3.70 20.53
N TRP A 135 -2.47 -3.75 19.21
CA TRP A 135 -2.64 -4.95 18.39
C TRP A 135 -1.57 -6.02 18.69
N MET A 136 -0.39 -5.66 19.23
CA MET A 136 0.64 -6.63 19.61
C MET A 136 0.36 -7.28 20.97
N THR A 137 -0.25 -6.57 21.92
CA THR A 137 -0.54 -7.12 23.25
C THR A 137 -1.59 -8.23 23.20
N GLU A 138 -2.62 -8.07 22.37
CA GLU A 138 -3.65 -9.09 22.18
C GLU A 138 -3.12 -10.32 21.42
N ALA A 139 -2.21 -10.11 20.44
CA ALA A 139 -1.54 -11.21 19.72
C ALA A 139 -0.60 -12.03 20.63
N SER A 140 0.08 -11.37 21.58
CA SER A 140 1.02 -12.01 22.52
C SER A 140 0.35 -12.85 23.62
N SER A 141 -0.98 -12.85 23.71
CA SER A 141 -1.73 -13.63 24.69
C SER A 141 -1.72 -15.14 24.43
N THR A 142 -1.20 -15.60 23.29
CA THR A 142 -1.23 -17.02 22.92
C THR A 142 0.08 -17.78 23.18
N GLU A 143 1.28 -17.21 23.01
CA GLU A 143 2.54 -17.90 23.36
C GLU A 143 3.69 -16.92 23.69
N GLY A 144 4.18 -16.98 24.94
CA GLY A 144 5.59 -16.66 25.28
C GLY A 144 5.98 -15.20 25.54
N HIS A 145 6.23 -14.90 26.82
CA HIS A 145 6.98 -13.76 27.39
C HIS A 145 6.40 -12.35 27.12
N PRO A 146 5.81 -11.68 28.14
CA PRO A 146 5.45 -10.27 28.00
C PRO A 146 6.72 -9.46 27.72
N MET A 147 6.73 -8.73 26.61
CA MET A 147 7.68 -7.65 26.42
C MET A 147 7.38 -6.63 27.52
N ASP A 148 8.27 -6.51 28.49
CA ASP A 148 8.17 -5.54 29.57
C ASP A 148 8.22 -4.13 28.97
N MET A 149 7.05 -3.54 28.73
CA MET A 149 6.90 -2.16 28.30
C MET A 149 7.20 -1.16 29.45
N SER A 150 7.68 -1.62 30.61
CA SER A 150 8.19 -0.77 31.68
C SER A 150 9.67 -0.40 31.48
N ALA A 151 10.02 0.02 30.27
CA ALA A 151 11.28 0.72 30.06
C ALA A 151 11.20 2.13 30.68
N SER A 152 11.64 2.19 31.95
CA SER A 152 12.22 3.34 32.65
C SER A 152 11.42 4.66 32.64
N ALA A 153 10.61 4.84 33.69
CA ALA A 153 10.02 6.11 34.09
C ALA A 153 11.05 7.15 34.63
N ASN A 154 12.21 7.28 33.99
CA ASN A 154 13.30 8.11 34.50
C ASN A 154 14.02 8.96 33.43
N ASP A 155 13.35 9.29 32.33
CA ASP A 155 13.76 10.44 31.52
C ASP A 155 12.54 11.30 31.18
N SER A 156 12.49 12.49 31.79
CA SER A 156 11.72 13.67 31.40
C SER A 156 10.41 13.51 30.59
N GLY A 157 9.49 12.67 31.06
CA GLY A 157 8.05 12.97 31.09
C GLY A 157 7.25 13.17 29.79
N GLN A 158 7.76 12.87 28.59
CA GLN A 158 6.97 12.97 27.35
C GLN A 158 7.07 11.77 26.39
N ASP A 159 8.06 10.87 26.54
CA ASP A 159 8.37 9.86 25.52
C ASP A 159 7.88 8.43 25.83
N ALA A 160 7.23 8.18 26.97
CA ALA A 160 6.73 6.86 27.38
C ALA A 160 5.52 6.32 26.54
N ARG A 161 5.24 6.94 25.39
CA ARG A 161 4.20 6.52 24.42
C ARG A 161 4.74 6.29 23.01
N SER A 162 6.06 6.32 22.81
CA SER A 162 6.67 6.11 21.50
C SER A 162 6.81 4.63 21.18
N MET A 163 6.57 4.27 19.91
CA MET A 163 6.80 2.91 19.42
C MET A 163 8.30 2.53 19.52
N PRO A 164 8.63 1.23 19.59
CA PRO A 164 10.00 0.76 19.73
C PRO A 164 10.96 1.39 18.71
N GLY A 165 12.13 1.83 19.17
CA GLY A 165 13.21 2.34 18.33
C GLY A 165 13.05 3.77 17.80
N MET A 166 11.87 4.40 17.95
CA MET A 166 11.62 5.76 17.49
C MET A 166 12.60 6.77 18.12
N ALA A 167 13.11 7.69 17.31
CA ALA A 167 13.81 8.87 17.78
C ALA A 167 12.84 9.83 18.48
N SER A 168 13.26 10.40 19.62
CA SER A 168 12.46 11.40 20.30
C SER A 168 12.42 12.72 19.53
N THR A 169 11.48 13.59 19.88
CA THR A 169 11.41 14.95 19.31
C THR A 169 12.70 15.73 19.56
N ALA A 170 13.34 15.52 20.71
CA ALA A 170 14.60 16.16 21.06
C ALA A 170 15.74 15.65 20.16
N GLU A 171 15.80 14.34 19.91
CA GLU A 171 16.81 13.74 19.04
C GLU A 171 16.64 14.17 17.58
N LEU A 172 15.42 14.22 17.05
CA LEU A 172 15.15 14.75 15.71
C LEU A 172 15.49 16.24 15.60
N THR A 173 15.20 17.02 16.65
CA THR A 173 15.56 18.44 16.71
C THR A 173 17.08 18.64 16.73
N ALA A 174 17.80 17.80 17.48
CA ALA A 174 19.26 17.80 17.48
C ALA A 174 19.80 17.44 16.09
N LEU A 175 19.30 16.35 15.48
CA LEU A 175 19.71 15.89 14.15
C LEU A 175 19.53 16.98 13.08
N ARG A 176 18.41 17.73 13.10
CA ARG A 176 18.16 18.86 12.19
C ARG A 176 19.19 19.99 12.30
N ARG A 177 19.80 20.16 13.47
CA ARG A 177 20.73 21.27 13.78
C ARG A 177 22.21 20.88 13.66
N MET A 178 22.52 19.59 13.52
CA MET A 178 23.89 19.12 13.40
C MET A 178 24.56 19.61 12.11
N ASN A 179 25.86 19.86 12.20
CA ASN A 179 26.72 20.05 11.03
C ASN A 179 26.92 18.72 10.30
N ALA A 180 27.42 18.75 9.07
CA ALA A 180 27.56 17.56 8.24
C ALA A 180 28.51 16.49 8.83
N GLU A 181 29.55 16.90 9.57
CA GLU A 181 30.56 15.99 10.14
C GLU A 181 29.97 15.10 11.24
N GLU A 182 29.15 15.67 12.11
CA GLU A 182 28.48 14.94 13.19
C GLU A 182 27.17 14.27 12.73
N PHE A 183 26.55 14.80 11.67
CA PHE A 183 25.25 14.37 11.18
C PHE A 183 25.25 12.90 10.75
N ASP A 184 26.22 12.47 9.96
CA ASP A 184 26.25 11.14 9.36
C ASP A 184 26.27 10.03 10.42
N GLY A 185 27.14 10.20 11.43
CA GLY A 185 27.20 9.28 12.57
C GLY A 185 25.89 9.23 13.36
N ARG A 186 25.28 10.39 13.61
CA ARG A 186 24.00 10.46 14.34
C ARG A 186 22.84 9.87 13.54
N TYR A 187 22.79 10.11 12.24
CA TYR A 187 21.79 9.54 11.34
C TYR A 187 21.86 8.01 11.36
N LEU A 188 23.04 7.42 11.17
CA LEU A 188 23.25 5.98 11.18
C LEU A 188 22.87 5.36 12.54
N GLN A 189 23.26 6.01 13.64
CA GLN A 189 22.89 5.59 14.99
C GLN A 189 21.37 5.53 15.20
N LEU A 190 20.66 6.59 14.81
CA LEU A 190 19.21 6.68 14.98
C LEU A 190 18.47 5.72 14.06
N LEU A 191 18.88 5.63 12.79
CA LEU A 191 18.29 4.71 11.82
C LEU A 191 18.45 3.26 12.24
N ARG A 192 19.63 2.87 12.75
CA ARG A 192 19.85 1.52 13.28
C ARG A 192 18.90 1.18 14.42
N ARG A 193 18.77 2.08 15.40
CA ARG A 193 17.88 1.87 16.56
C ARG A 193 16.42 1.81 16.12
N HIS A 194 16.04 2.67 15.17
CA HIS A 194 14.71 2.67 14.56
C HIS A 194 14.40 1.32 13.91
N HIS A 195 15.29 0.81 13.05
CA HIS A 195 15.10 -0.49 12.41
C HIS A 195 15.05 -1.65 13.39
N ARG A 196 15.90 -1.64 14.42
CA ARG A 196 15.85 -2.68 15.47
C ARG A 196 14.53 -2.69 16.25
N GLY A 197 13.90 -1.53 16.42
CA GLY A 197 12.55 -1.43 16.97
C GLY A 197 11.45 -1.88 15.99
N GLY A 198 11.62 -1.61 14.69
CA GLY A 198 10.67 -1.98 13.64
C GLY A 198 10.64 -3.47 13.31
N ILE A 199 11.77 -4.18 13.45
CA ILE A 199 11.88 -5.62 13.14
C ILE A 199 10.88 -6.47 13.96
N PRO A 200 10.83 -6.40 15.30
CA PRO A 200 9.86 -7.16 16.08
C PRO A 200 8.39 -6.83 15.76
N MET A 201 8.10 -5.56 15.43
CA MET A 201 6.76 -5.15 14.99
C MET A 201 6.41 -5.84 13.65
N ALA A 202 7.33 -5.85 12.70
CA ALA A 202 7.18 -6.50 11.41
C ALA A 202 7.05 -8.03 11.55
N GLU A 203 7.80 -8.66 12.44
CA GLU A 203 7.69 -10.08 12.74
C GLU A 203 6.32 -10.45 13.34
N GLN A 204 5.81 -9.67 14.30
CA GLN A 204 4.48 -9.89 14.86
C GLN A 204 3.37 -9.66 13.82
N GLY A 205 3.52 -8.65 12.96
CA GLY A 205 2.60 -8.45 11.83
C GLY A 205 2.61 -9.63 10.86
N ALA A 206 3.80 -10.17 10.55
CA ALA A 206 3.95 -11.31 9.65
C ALA A 206 3.32 -12.60 10.22
N ALA A 207 3.47 -12.82 11.54
CA ALA A 207 2.99 -14.02 12.21
C ALA A 207 1.47 -14.02 12.45
N ASN A 208 0.87 -12.86 12.71
CA ASN A 208 -0.49 -12.77 13.24
C ASN A 208 -1.49 -12.05 12.33
N ALA A 209 -1.07 -11.47 11.21
CA ALA A 209 -2.00 -10.83 10.27
C ALA A 209 -2.95 -11.86 9.62
N THR A 210 -4.22 -11.49 9.48
CA THR A 210 -5.24 -12.36 8.88
C THR A 210 -5.33 -12.16 7.37
N VAL A 211 -4.93 -10.98 6.88
CA VAL A 211 -4.86 -10.65 5.46
C VAL A 211 -3.50 -11.10 4.91
N PRO A 212 -3.44 -12.05 3.96
CA PRO A 212 -2.15 -12.57 3.46
C PRO A 212 -1.22 -11.50 2.88
N ALA A 213 -1.77 -10.45 2.27
CA ALA A 213 -0.98 -9.34 1.75
C ALA A 213 -0.28 -8.54 2.86
N VAL A 214 -0.92 -8.38 4.02
CA VAL A 214 -0.32 -7.73 5.19
C VAL A 214 0.80 -8.58 5.74
N ALA A 215 0.56 -9.88 5.96
CA ALA A 215 1.59 -10.81 6.44
C ALA A 215 2.83 -10.82 5.52
N ALA A 216 2.60 -10.85 4.20
CA ALA A 216 3.67 -10.82 3.21
C ALA A 216 4.49 -9.51 3.24
N LEU A 217 3.81 -8.36 3.33
CA LEU A 217 4.50 -7.07 3.45
C LEU A 217 5.30 -6.99 4.74
N ALA A 218 4.71 -7.38 5.88
CA ALA A 218 5.39 -7.36 7.17
C ALA A 218 6.64 -8.26 7.16
N GLY A 219 6.55 -9.46 6.59
CA GLY A 219 7.71 -10.34 6.41
C GLY A 219 8.80 -9.73 5.52
N SER A 220 8.41 -9.04 4.44
CA SER A 220 9.37 -8.30 3.60
C SER A 220 10.04 -7.17 4.38
N ILE A 221 9.29 -6.42 5.19
CA ILE A 221 9.81 -5.32 6.02
C ILE A 221 10.84 -5.86 7.01
N ALA A 222 10.53 -6.95 7.73
CA ALA A 222 11.45 -7.56 8.68
C ALA A 222 12.77 -8.00 8.02
N SER A 223 12.68 -8.64 6.85
CA SER A 223 13.86 -9.08 6.09
C SER A 223 14.70 -7.90 5.60
N THR A 224 14.07 -6.88 5.00
CA THR A 224 14.77 -5.69 4.50
C THR A 224 15.45 -4.92 5.64
N GLN A 225 14.74 -4.63 6.73
CA GLN A 225 15.31 -3.90 7.86
C GLN A 225 16.48 -4.67 8.51
N THR A 226 16.40 -6.00 8.59
CA THR A 226 17.51 -6.83 9.10
C THR A 226 18.76 -6.68 8.24
N ALA A 227 18.60 -6.71 6.90
CA ALA A 227 19.73 -6.53 5.99
C ALA A 227 20.30 -5.10 6.07
N GLU A 228 19.44 -4.09 6.18
CA GLU A 228 19.84 -2.69 6.33
C GLU A 228 20.58 -2.43 7.65
N VAL A 229 20.16 -3.06 8.76
CA VAL A 229 20.93 -3.00 10.03
C VAL A 229 22.36 -3.48 9.84
N GLY A 230 22.58 -4.56 9.09
CA GLY A 230 23.92 -5.05 8.78
C GLY A 230 24.75 -4.07 7.95
N GLN A 231 24.12 -3.37 7.00
CA GLN A 231 24.78 -2.31 6.21
C GLN A 231 25.11 -1.09 7.06
N ILE A 232 24.18 -0.68 7.94
CA ILE A 232 24.37 0.43 8.86
C ILE A 232 25.49 0.13 9.86
N ASP A 233 25.57 -1.09 10.40
CA ASP A 233 26.66 -1.52 11.28
C ASP A 233 28.03 -1.41 10.59
N ALA A 234 28.12 -1.81 9.32
CA ALA A 234 29.34 -1.66 8.54
C ALA A 234 29.73 -0.18 8.34
N LEU A 235 28.75 0.69 8.08
CA LEU A 235 28.97 2.13 7.94
C LEU A 235 29.39 2.77 9.27
N LEU A 236 28.71 2.46 10.37
CA LEU A 236 29.11 2.92 11.71
C LEU A 236 30.57 2.56 12.01
N SER A 237 30.97 1.31 11.74
CA SER A 237 32.35 0.87 11.92
C SER A 237 33.33 1.61 11.00
N ALA A 238 32.98 1.85 9.73
CA ALA A 238 33.83 2.55 8.78
C ALA A 238 34.07 4.01 9.18
N HIS A 239 33.09 4.65 9.83
CA HIS A 239 33.17 6.02 10.32
C HIS A 239 33.71 6.11 11.77
N GLY A 240 34.05 4.99 12.41
CA GLY A 240 34.55 4.98 13.79
C GLY A 240 33.51 5.40 14.82
N VAL A 241 32.22 5.27 14.51
CA VAL A 241 31.10 5.66 15.37
C VAL A 241 30.51 4.42 16.05
N SER A 242 30.37 4.45 17.38
CA SER A 242 29.70 3.37 18.10
C SER A 242 28.17 3.44 17.97
N PRO A 243 27.45 2.31 17.94
CA PRO A 243 25.99 2.30 18.00
C PRO A 243 25.45 2.93 19.30
N LEU A 244 24.19 3.40 19.27
CA LEU A 244 23.47 3.73 20.50
C LEU A 244 23.10 2.45 21.27
N PRO A 245 22.93 2.52 22.60
CA PRO A 245 22.37 1.43 23.37
C PRO A 245 21.02 0.97 22.80
N GLU A 246 20.76 -0.33 22.89
CA GLU A 246 19.41 -0.87 22.67
C GLU A 246 18.51 -0.36 23.81
N SER A 247 17.38 0.24 23.47
CA SER A 247 16.36 0.71 24.41
C SER A 247 15.28 -0.33 24.61
#